data_AF-A0A429DQ47-F1
#
_entry.id   AF-A0A429DQ47-F1
#
_cell.length_a   1.000
_cell.length_b   1.000
_cell.length_c   1.000
_cell.angle_alpha   90.00
_cell.angle_beta   90.00
_cell.angle_gamma   90.00
#
_symmetry.space_group_name_H-M   'P 1'
#
loop_
_entity.id
_entity.type
_entity.pdbx_description
1 polymer ?
#
loop_
_entity_poly.entity_id
_entity_poly.type
_entity_poly.pdbx_seq_one_letter_code
_entity_poly.pdbx_strand_id
1 'polypeptide(L)'
;MVIYRECGHQGPADVEFCGECGRYLKWDDEEPVAVRQPVAQAQVVQPAEPLAPVRQPPQRTAEEQVLRPGDLICGRCGKGNVPTRNFCGRCGASLAESEVVKTSWWRRLFRRGPREHKAGERPGKDGVRRRVGRAGAARRQVGKAVRRVIAVMLVLSALIYALYQPFRGAINTAAAGLWSQVTGIFETKLNPVRPSKVTANAQSPGHPGNLVSDNAKNTFWAATAQGEPVLVFTFDHPVDLRKAIVHSGNGANFQAAHRPKTLHLVFSTGKTYDMVLADTPDAQEIPIENSAGATSVELHVVGLHRSLDGMDVAISEIELFEAG
;
A
#
# COMPACT_ATOMS: atom_id res chain seq x y z
N MET A 1 -41.95 -46.24 25.83
CA MET A 1 -41.28 -45.89 27.11
C MET A 1 -42.01 -46.61 28.23
N VAL A 2 -41.28 -47.29 29.10
CA VAL A 2 -41.80 -48.03 30.24
C VAL A 2 -41.14 -47.51 31.51
N ILE A 3 -41.82 -47.64 32.65
CA ILE A 3 -41.27 -47.28 33.95
C ILE A 3 -40.68 -48.54 34.57
N TYR A 4 -39.39 -48.53 34.87
CA TYR A 4 -38.76 -49.64 35.58
C TYR A 4 -39.20 -49.62 37.05
N ARG A 5 -39.82 -50.71 37.53
CA ARG A 5 -40.51 -50.71 38.84
C ARG A 5 -39.59 -50.44 40.02
N GLU A 6 -38.35 -50.93 40.01
CA GLU A 6 -37.45 -50.81 41.16
C GLU A 6 -36.95 -49.38 41.41
N CYS A 7 -36.66 -48.63 40.34
CA CYS A 7 -36.07 -47.30 40.46
C CYS A 7 -36.98 -46.16 39.98
N GLY A 8 -38.11 -46.47 39.35
CA GLY A 8 -39.05 -45.49 38.80
C GLY A 8 -38.52 -44.72 37.58
N HIS A 9 -37.34 -45.07 37.06
CA HIS A 9 -36.77 -44.45 35.88
C HIS A 9 -37.54 -44.84 34.61
N GLN A 10 -37.70 -43.89 33.69
CA GLN A 10 -38.44 -44.12 32.44
C GLN A 10 -37.46 -44.35 31.28
N GLY A 11 -37.57 -45.50 30.63
CA GLY A 11 -36.67 -45.86 29.53
C GLY A 11 -37.35 -46.65 28.40
N PRO A 12 -36.57 -47.02 27.36
CA PRO A 12 -37.06 -47.86 26.27
C PRO A 12 -37.51 -49.24 26.78
N ALA A 13 -38.44 -49.89 26.09
CA ALA A 13 -38.94 -51.20 26.51
C ALA A 13 -38.03 -52.38 26.10
N ASP A 14 -37.07 -52.13 25.22
CA ASP A 14 -36.25 -53.13 24.52
C ASP A 14 -34.80 -53.22 25.05
N VAL A 15 -34.50 -52.59 26.19
CA VAL A 15 -33.18 -52.66 26.82
C VAL A 15 -33.13 -53.77 27.87
N GLU A 16 -32.03 -54.52 27.88
CA GLU A 16 -31.87 -55.63 28.83
C GLU A 16 -31.43 -55.17 30.23
N PHE A 17 -30.94 -53.94 30.37
CA PHE A 17 -30.35 -53.44 31.60
C PHE A 17 -30.70 -51.96 31.84
N CYS A 18 -31.00 -51.61 33.10
CA CYS A 18 -31.22 -50.22 33.50
C CYS A 18 -29.88 -49.54 33.80
N GLY A 19 -29.51 -48.53 33.03
CA GLY A 19 -28.25 -47.78 33.20
C GLY A 19 -28.15 -46.94 34.48
N GLU A 20 -29.27 -46.66 35.17
CA GLU A 20 -29.28 -45.85 36.38
C GLU A 20 -29.09 -46.71 37.65
N CYS A 21 -29.87 -47.79 37.79
CA CYS A 21 -29.81 -48.65 38.99
C CYS A 21 -29.03 -49.95 38.80
N GLY A 22 -28.65 -50.30 37.57
CA GLY A 22 -27.80 -51.45 37.31
C GLY A 22 -28.50 -52.82 37.32
N ARG A 23 -29.80 -52.89 37.05
CA ARG A 23 -30.59 -54.14 37.09
C ARG A 23 -30.85 -54.73 35.71
N TYR A 24 -30.84 -56.06 35.59
CA TYR A 24 -31.24 -56.81 34.39
C TYR A 24 -32.78 -56.95 34.33
N LEU A 25 -33.39 -56.46 33.25
CA LEU A 25 -34.84 -56.25 33.13
C LEU A 25 -35.58 -57.41 32.43
N LYS A 26 -34.84 -58.35 31.82
CA LYS A 26 -35.39 -59.42 30.97
C LYS A 26 -35.79 -60.69 31.73
N TRP A 27 -35.62 -60.73 33.05
CA TRP A 27 -35.91 -61.91 33.90
C TRP A 27 -37.28 -61.85 34.58
N ASP A 28 -37.96 -60.71 34.53
CA ASP A 28 -39.32 -60.56 35.06
C ASP A 28 -40.29 -60.60 33.86
N ASP A 29 -40.72 -61.80 33.48
CA ASP A 29 -41.71 -62.06 32.42
C ASP A 29 -43.12 -61.60 32.82
N GLU A 30 -43.33 -60.28 32.97
CA GLU A 30 -44.67 -59.68 33.07
C GLU A 30 -44.76 -58.42 32.20
N GLU A 31 -45.76 -58.41 31.30
CA GLU A 31 -45.96 -57.42 30.25
C GLU A 31 -45.92 -55.95 30.76
N PRO A 32 -45.22 -55.04 30.07
CA PRO A 32 -45.12 -53.65 30.50
C PRO A 32 -46.49 -52.95 30.44
N VAL A 33 -46.99 -52.55 31.61
CA VAL A 33 -48.22 -51.77 31.76
C VAL A 33 -48.03 -50.40 31.12
N ALA A 34 -48.73 -50.16 30.01
CA ALA A 34 -48.76 -48.88 29.33
C ALA A 34 -49.36 -47.80 30.25
N VAL A 35 -48.57 -46.79 30.60
CA VAL A 35 -49.06 -45.63 31.35
C VAL A 35 -49.96 -44.80 30.43
N ARG A 36 -51.26 -44.76 30.75
CA ARG A 36 -52.21 -43.80 30.19
C ARG A 36 -51.75 -42.40 30.58
N GLN A 37 -51.49 -41.53 29.61
CA GLN A 37 -51.15 -40.13 29.87
C GLN A 37 -52.29 -39.47 30.66
N PRO A 38 -52.02 -38.84 31.83
CA PRO A 38 -53.02 -38.03 32.48
C PRO A 38 -53.35 -36.82 31.61
N VAL A 39 -54.64 -36.60 31.39
CA VAL A 39 -55.19 -35.42 30.70
C VAL A 39 -54.66 -34.18 31.41
N ALA A 40 -53.90 -33.35 30.70
CA ALA A 40 -53.35 -32.11 31.22
C ALA A 40 -54.49 -31.19 31.67
N GLN A 41 -54.68 -31.07 32.98
CA GLN A 41 -55.51 -30.01 33.55
C GLN A 41 -54.82 -28.69 33.22
N ALA A 42 -55.50 -27.83 32.47
CA ALA A 42 -55.03 -26.50 32.12
C ALA A 42 -54.82 -25.69 33.41
N GLN A 43 -53.59 -25.68 33.93
CA GLN A 43 -53.18 -24.70 34.91
C GLN A 43 -53.16 -23.34 34.22
N VAL A 44 -54.01 -22.44 34.70
CA VAL A 44 -53.99 -21.02 34.34
C VAL A 44 -52.65 -20.45 34.81
N VAL A 45 -51.68 -20.38 33.90
CA VAL A 45 -50.40 -19.71 34.13
C VAL A 45 -50.67 -18.21 34.14
N GLN A 46 -50.51 -17.57 35.30
CA GLN A 46 -50.44 -16.11 35.35
C GLN A 46 -49.21 -15.64 34.54
N PRO A 47 -49.32 -14.59 33.70
CA PRO A 47 -48.16 -14.09 32.98
C PRO A 47 -47.08 -13.69 33.98
N ALA A 48 -45.90 -14.30 33.87
CA ALA A 48 -44.74 -13.89 34.66
C ALA A 48 -44.39 -12.44 34.27
N GLU A 49 -44.18 -11.60 35.28
CA GLU A 49 -43.65 -10.25 35.10
C GLU A 49 -42.34 -10.34 34.29
N PRO A 50 -42.13 -9.53 33.25
CA PRO A 50 -40.92 -9.62 32.43
C PRO A 50 -39.68 -9.41 33.31
N LEU A 51 -38.88 -10.47 33.49
CA LEU A 51 -37.57 -10.34 34.09
C LEU A 51 -36.80 -9.34 33.22
N ALA A 52 -36.44 -8.20 33.80
CA ALA A 52 -35.59 -7.23 33.13
C ALA A 52 -34.34 -7.96 32.61
N PRO A 53 -33.92 -7.72 31.36
CA PRO A 53 -32.77 -8.42 30.80
C PRO A 53 -31.58 -8.22 31.73
N VAL A 54 -31.02 -9.34 32.22
CA VAL A 54 -29.76 -9.32 32.95
C VAL A 54 -28.77 -8.62 32.05
N ARG A 55 -28.28 -7.45 32.47
CA ARG A 55 -27.22 -6.74 31.75
C ARG A 55 -26.01 -7.67 31.72
N GLN A 56 -25.81 -8.35 30.59
CA GLN A 56 -24.56 -9.06 30.35
C GLN A 56 -23.45 -8.00 30.44
N PRO A 57 -22.40 -8.22 31.24
CA PRO A 57 -21.22 -7.36 31.20
C PRO A 57 -20.80 -7.26 29.74
N PRO A 58 -20.48 -6.07 29.22
CA PRO A 58 -19.99 -5.95 27.86
C PRO A 58 -18.81 -6.91 27.74
N GLN A 59 -18.94 -7.93 26.89
CA GLN A 59 -17.81 -8.75 26.52
C GLN A 59 -16.79 -7.77 25.94
N ARG A 60 -15.65 -7.61 26.62
CA ARG A 60 -14.55 -6.81 26.12
C ARG A 60 -14.13 -7.45 24.80
N THR A 61 -14.65 -6.91 23.71
CA THR A 61 -14.09 -7.11 22.37
C THR A 61 -12.59 -6.95 22.50
N ALA A 62 -11.85 -7.93 21.96
CA ALA A 62 -10.40 -7.91 21.97
C ALA A 62 -9.95 -6.52 21.52
N GLU A 63 -9.45 -5.74 22.48
CA GLU A 63 -9.09 -4.35 22.22
C GLU A 63 -7.96 -4.38 21.20
N GLU A 64 -8.26 -3.94 19.97
CA GLU A 64 -7.26 -3.60 18.96
C GLU A 64 -6.26 -2.68 19.65
N GLN A 65 -5.06 -3.19 19.95
CA GLN A 65 -4.12 -2.45 20.78
C GLN A 65 -3.50 -1.34 19.92
N VAL A 66 -4.07 -0.13 20.01
CA VAL A 66 -3.48 1.06 19.42
C VAL A 66 -2.21 1.39 20.18
N LEU A 67 -1.07 0.87 19.70
CA LEU A 67 0.25 1.17 20.22
C LEU A 67 0.56 2.64 20.05
N ARG A 68 0.86 3.33 21.16
CA ARG A 68 1.29 4.73 21.13
C ARG A 68 2.81 4.79 21.05
N PRO A 69 3.37 5.82 20.41
CA PRO A 69 4.81 6.02 20.45
C PRO A 69 5.31 6.16 21.88
N GLY A 70 6.33 5.39 22.25
CA GLY A 70 6.84 5.28 23.61
C GLY A 70 6.30 4.07 24.40
N ASP A 71 5.28 3.36 23.91
CA ASP A 71 4.82 2.13 24.55
C ASP A 71 5.85 1.01 24.40
N LEU A 72 5.87 0.11 25.40
CA LEU A 72 6.72 -1.08 25.50
C LEU A 72 5.99 -2.30 24.96
N ILE A 73 6.57 -2.97 23.97
CA ILE A 73 6.03 -4.20 23.39
C ILE A 73 6.61 -5.41 24.11
N CYS A 74 5.74 -6.20 24.74
CA CYS A 74 6.19 -7.40 25.43
C CYS A 74 6.72 -8.45 24.45
N GLY A 75 8.00 -8.82 24.56
CA GLY A 75 8.64 -9.82 23.69
C GLY A 75 8.05 -11.24 23.79
N ARG A 76 7.28 -11.55 24.85
CA ARG A 76 6.66 -12.88 25.01
C ARG A 76 5.27 -12.99 24.39
N CYS A 77 4.40 -11.99 24.61
CA CYS A 77 2.98 -12.07 24.22
C CYS A 77 2.52 -10.93 23.30
N GLY A 78 3.44 -10.07 22.84
CA GLY A 78 3.17 -8.98 21.89
C GLY A 78 2.33 -7.82 22.42
N LYS A 79 1.94 -7.82 23.71
CA LYS A 79 1.07 -6.78 24.27
C LYS A 79 1.84 -5.46 24.45
N GLY A 80 1.20 -4.36 24.07
CA GLY A 80 1.60 -2.99 24.41
C GLY A 80 1.39 -2.66 25.88
N ASN A 81 2.39 -2.02 26.48
CA ASN A 81 2.37 -1.55 27.86
C ASN A 81 2.89 -0.10 27.91
N VAL A 82 2.38 0.69 28.86
CA VAL A 82 2.88 2.05 29.07
C VAL A 82 4.35 2.03 29.52
N PRO A 83 5.17 3.03 29.13
CA PRO A 83 6.61 3.05 29.42
C PRO A 83 6.99 3.07 30.90
N THR A 84 6.04 3.39 31.79
CA THR A 84 6.27 3.38 33.24
C THR A 84 6.12 2.00 33.88
N ARG A 85 5.81 0.94 33.12
CA ARG A 85 5.64 -0.42 33.65
C ARG A 85 6.89 -1.29 33.51
N ASN A 86 7.15 -2.07 34.55
CA ASN A 86 8.25 -3.04 34.59
C ASN A 86 7.85 -4.45 34.13
N PHE A 87 6.56 -4.80 34.20
CA PHE A 87 6.03 -6.13 33.85
C PHE A 87 4.81 -6.05 32.91
N CYS A 88 4.66 -7.05 32.04
CA CYS A 88 3.57 -7.12 31.07
C CYS A 88 2.21 -7.36 31.74
N GLY A 89 1.23 -6.51 31.43
CA GLY A 89 -0.12 -6.61 31.99
C GLY A 89 -0.96 -7.79 31.48
N ARG A 90 -0.44 -8.65 30.59
CA ARG A 90 -1.14 -9.85 30.10
C ARG A 90 -0.47 -11.15 30.51
N CYS A 91 0.84 -11.27 30.35
CA CYS A 91 1.59 -12.50 30.61
C CYS A 91 2.57 -12.41 31.79
N GLY A 92 2.73 -11.25 32.43
CA GLY A 92 3.62 -11.06 33.57
C GLY A 92 5.13 -11.03 33.26
N ALA A 93 5.55 -11.20 32.00
CA ALA A 93 6.96 -11.16 31.63
C ALA A 93 7.60 -9.78 31.91
N SER A 94 8.89 -9.78 32.26
CA SER A 94 9.69 -8.56 32.42
C SER A 94 9.71 -7.75 31.12
N LEU A 95 9.59 -6.43 31.25
CA LEU A 95 9.68 -5.46 30.16
C LEU A 95 11.05 -4.77 30.10
N ALA A 96 12.04 -5.22 30.87
CA ALA A 96 13.37 -4.61 30.87
C ALA A 96 14.03 -4.60 29.48
N GLU A 97 13.77 -5.62 28.66
CA GLU A 97 14.30 -5.78 27.30
C GLU A 97 13.23 -5.55 26.22
N SER A 98 12.12 -4.90 26.56
CA SER A 98 11.02 -4.68 25.62
C SER A 98 11.34 -3.60 24.58
N GLU A 99 10.86 -3.82 23.34
CA GLU A 99 11.03 -2.84 22.27
C GLU A 99 10.11 -1.64 22.49
N VAL A 100 10.68 -0.43 22.39
CA VAL A 100 9.97 0.84 22.50
C VAL A 100 9.45 1.24 21.13
N VAL A 101 8.16 1.52 21.02
CA VAL A 101 7.55 2.06 19.78
C VAL A 101 8.21 3.39 19.42
N LYS A 102 8.99 3.42 18.35
CA LYS A 102 9.75 4.60 17.91
C LYS A 102 8.82 5.70 17.39
N THR A 103 9.09 6.96 17.76
CA THR A 103 8.43 8.11 17.12
C THR A 103 9.08 8.41 15.78
N SER A 104 8.28 8.63 14.74
CA SER A 104 8.75 9.15 13.44
C SER A 104 9.39 10.53 13.62
N TRP A 105 10.56 10.74 13.02
CA TRP A 105 11.35 11.96 13.18
C TRP A 105 10.60 13.26 12.81
N TRP A 106 9.76 13.24 11.78
CA TRP A 106 8.91 14.38 11.40
C TRP A 106 7.94 14.81 12.51
N ARG A 107 7.33 13.86 13.22
CA ARG A 107 6.45 14.16 14.36
C ARG A 107 7.20 14.80 15.53
N ARG A 108 8.50 14.52 15.70
CA ARG A 108 9.34 15.19 16.72
C ARG A 108 9.59 16.65 16.36
N LEU A 109 9.69 16.98 15.08
CA LEU A 109 9.98 18.34 14.61
C LEU A 109 8.77 19.28 14.73
N PHE A 110 7.56 18.75 14.52
CA PHE A 110 6.31 19.55 14.51
C PHE A 110 5.52 19.52 15.83
N ARG A 111 5.75 18.55 16.73
CA ARG A 111 5.12 18.56 18.05
C ARG A 111 5.91 19.38 19.06
N ARG A 112 5.30 20.46 19.56
CA ARG A 112 5.65 21.02 20.88
C ARG A 112 5.08 20.08 21.94
N GLY A 113 5.93 19.20 22.50
CA GLY A 113 5.51 18.32 23.59
C GLY A 113 4.96 19.10 24.79
N PRO A 114 4.00 18.54 25.55
CA PRO A 114 3.65 19.05 26.87
C PRO A 114 4.92 19.14 27.72
N ARG A 115 5.11 20.26 28.41
CA ARG A 115 6.30 20.44 29.25
C ARG A 115 6.18 19.50 30.45
N GLU A 116 7.13 18.58 30.59
CA GLU A 116 7.27 17.79 31.80
C GLU A 116 7.66 18.73 32.95
N HIS A 117 6.76 18.83 33.93
CA HIS A 117 6.99 19.54 35.18
C HIS A 117 7.58 18.55 36.18
N LYS A 118 8.61 18.96 36.93
CA LYS A 118 9.14 18.11 37.98
C LYS A 118 8.07 17.95 39.07
N ALA A 119 7.99 16.76 39.66
CA ALA A 119 7.06 16.50 40.77
C ALA A 119 7.28 17.55 41.88
N GLY A 120 6.22 18.32 42.19
CA GLY A 120 6.26 19.46 43.13
C GLY A 120 6.01 20.84 42.48
N GLU A 121 6.08 20.97 41.16
CA GLU A 121 5.71 22.22 40.48
C GLU A 121 4.19 22.34 40.31
N ARG A 122 3.55 23.21 41.10
CA ARG A 122 2.15 23.60 40.91
C ARG A 122 2.07 24.71 39.83
N PRO A 123 1.41 24.50 38.68
CA PRO A 123 1.18 25.57 37.72
C PRO A 123 0.15 26.54 38.30
N GLY A 124 0.62 27.55 39.03
CA GLY A 124 -0.22 28.64 39.52
C GLY A 124 -0.69 29.55 38.39
N LYS A 125 -1.80 30.26 38.62
CA LYS A 125 -2.44 31.22 37.70
C LYS A 125 -1.49 32.33 37.20
N ASP A 126 -0.41 32.59 37.93
CA ASP A 126 0.61 33.58 37.56
C ASP A 126 1.88 33.01 36.92
N GLY A 127 1.96 31.68 36.76
CA GLY A 127 3.08 30.97 36.16
C GLY A 127 4.40 31.17 36.90
N VAL A 128 5.30 30.19 36.78
CA VAL A 128 6.71 30.46 37.11
C VAL A 128 7.18 31.48 36.07
N ARG A 129 7.24 32.78 36.42
CA ARG A 129 7.82 33.83 35.58
C ARG A 129 9.30 33.50 35.38
N ARG A 130 9.58 32.61 34.43
CA ARG A 130 10.94 32.32 34.01
C ARG A 130 11.44 33.61 33.38
N ARG A 131 12.31 34.33 34.08
CA ARG A 131 13.16 35.36 33.48
C ARG A 131 13.91 34.65 32.36
N VAL A 132 13.40 34.75 31.14
CA VAL A 132 14.11 34.27 29.96
C VAL A 132 15.36 35.14 29.94
N GLY A 133 16.52 34.58 30.29
CA GLY A 133 17.77 35.33 30.29
C GLY A 133 17.93 36.06 28.95
N ARG A 134 18.58 37.23 28.94
CA ARG A 134 18.73 38.08 27.74
C ARG A 134 19.11 37.29 26.48
N ALA A 135 19.91 36.24 26.63
CA ALA A 135 20.26 35.29 25.56
C ALA A 135 19.06 34.54 24.94
N GLY A 136 18.11 34.08 25.74
CA GLY A 136 16.91 33.37 25.27
C GLY A 136 15.86 34.29 24.63
N ALA A 137 15.80 35.56 25.03
CA ALA A 137 14.99 36.58 24.36
C ALA A 137 15.61 36.98 23.01
N ALA A 138 16.94 37.16 22.96
CA ALA A 138 17.68 37.43 21.73
C ALA A 138 17.53 36.29 20.71
N ARG A 139 17.70 35.02 21.12
CA ARG A 139 17.53 33.85 20.24
C ARG A 139 16.12 33.77 19.62
N ARG A 140 15.09 34.18 20.37
CA ARG A 140 13.70 34.24 19.86
C ARG A 140 13.49 35.39 18.88
N GLN A 141 14.13 36.53 19.09
CA GLN A 141 14.06 37.65 18.15
C GLN A 141 14.82 37.36 16.85
N VAL A 142 16.00 36.73 16.95
CA VAL A 142 16.75 36.23 15.79
C VAL A 142 15.92 35.21 15.02
N GLY A 143 15.30 34.24 15.70
CA GLY A 143 14.41 33.26 15.04
C GLY A 143 13.19 33.88 14.36
N LYS A 144 12.63 34.97 14.90
CA LYS A 144 11.55 35.73 14.26
C LYS A 144 12.04 36.50 13.03
N ALA A 145 13.22 37.11 13.10
CA ALA A 145 13.82 37.83 11.98
C ALA A 145 14.16 36.86 10.83
N VAL A 146 14.80 35.73 11.12
CA VAL A 146 15.11 34.68 10.14
C VAL A 146 13.83 34.15 9.48
N ARG A 147 12.77 33.88 10.25
CA ARG A 147 11.49 33.43 9.68
C ARG A 147 10.86 34.48 8.76
N ARG A 148 10.96 35.77 9.08
CA ARG A 148 10.47 36.85 8.22
C ARG A 148 11.27 36.94 6.92
N VAL A 149 12.60 36.84 6.99
CA VAL A 149 13.46 36.82 5.80
C VAL A 149 13.11 35.63 4.91
N ILE A 150 12.96 34.42 5.48
CA ILE A 150 12.53 33.24 4.72
C ILE A 150 11.15 33.47 4.06
N ALA A 151 10.18 34.03 4.80
CA ALA A 151 8.86 34.30 4.23
C ALA A 151 8.92 35.29 3.06
N VAL A 152 9.71 36.36 3.18
CA VAL A 152 9.92 37.34 2.10
C VAL A 152 10.61 36.67 0.90
N MET A 153 11.64 35.85 1.13
CA MET A 153 12.33 35.11 0.07
C MET A 153 11.38 34.14 -0.65
N LEU A 154 10.48 33.46 0.06
CA LEU A 154 9.49 32.57 -0.56
C LEU A 154 8.50 33.34 -1.44
N VAL A 155 8.01 34.50 -0.98
CA VAL A 155 7.10 35.35 -1.76
C VAL A 155 7.81 35.90 -3.01
N LEU A 156 9.04 36.38 -2.88
CA LEU A 156 9.85 36.85 -4.01
C LEU A 156 10.13 35.70 -4.99
N SER A 157 10.45 34.51 -4.50
CA SER A 157 10.66 33.32 -5.34
C SER A 157 9.39 32.93 -6.10
N ALA A 158 8.22 32.98 -5.46
CA ALA A 158 6.93 32.73 -6.09
C ALA A 158 6.59 33.80 -7.15
N LEU A 159 6.93 35.07 -6.89
CA LEU A 159 6.74 36.18 -7.83
C LEU A 159 7.67 36.06 -9.05
N ILE A 160 8.95 35.75 -8.84
CA ILE A 160 9.93 35.48 -9.91
C ILE A 160 9.46 34.29 -10.74
N TYR A 161 9.02 33.21 -10.09
CA TYR A 161 8.40 32.09 -10.79
C TYR A 161 7.20 32.56 -11.61
N ALA A 162 6.26 33.32 -11.05
CA ALA A 162 5.05 33.78 -11.74
C ALA A 162 5.26 34.82 -12.85
N LEU A 163 6.41 35.50 -12.93
CA LEU A 163 6.64 36.61 -13.88
C LEU A 163 7.82 36.39 -14.84
N TYR A 164 8.75 35.47 -14.54
CA TYR A 164 9.98 35.27 -15.32
C TYR A 164 10.02 33.89 -15.98
N GLN A 165 9.68 33.83 -17.28
CA GLN A 165 9.59 32.61 -18.09
C GLN A 165 10.86 31.73 -18.10
N PRO A 166 12.08 32.28 -18.28
CA PRO A 166 13.31 31.47 -18.31
C PRO A 166 13.55 30.67 -17.02
N PHE A 167 13.15 31.24 -15.88
CA PHE A 167 13.28 30.60 -14.57
C PHE A 167 12.24 29.50 -14.34
N ARG A 168 11.02 29.64 -14.88
CA ARG A 168 10.05 28.52 -14.90
C ARG A 168 10.58 27.36 -15.73
N GLY A 169 11.16 27.64 -16.90
CA GLY A 169 11.76 26.62 -17.77
C GLY A 169 12.86 25.84 -17.06
N ALA A 170 13.82 26.54 -16.46
CA ALA A 170 14.93 25.94 -15.72
C ALA A 170 14.49 25.16 -14.47
N ILE A 171 13.50 25.65 -13.72
CA ILE A 171 12.95 24.92 -12.56
C ILE A 171 12.16 23.70 -13.00
N ASN A 172 11.35 23.79 -14.06
CA ASN A 172 10.54 22.65 -14.49
C ASN A 172 11.39 21.51 -15.06
N THR A 173 12.50 21.83 -15.73
CA THR A 173 13.47 20.81 -16.18
C THR A 173 14.25 20.22 -15.01
N ALA A 174 14.69 21.05 -14.04
CA ALA A 174 15.36 20.56 -12.83
C ALA A 174 14.42 19.77 -11.90
N ALA A 175 13.16 20.17 -11.78
CA ALA A 175 12.15 19.50 -10.98
C ALA A 175 11.75 18.16 -11.61
N ALA A 176 11.60 18.08 -12.94
CA ALA A 176 11.41 16.80 -13.63
C ALA A 176 12.57 15.82 -13.34
N GLY A 177 13.82 16.31 -13.34
CA GLY A 177 15.00 15.52 -12.96
C GLY A 177 15.09 15.15 -11.47
N LEU A 178 14.38 15.87 -10.59
CA LEU A 178 14.30 15.57 -9.15
C LEU A 178 13.14 14.62 -8.82
N TRP A 179 12.01 14.73 -9.53
CA TRP A 179 10.84 13.85 -9.36
C TRP A 179 11.15 12.41 -9.79
N SER A 180 11.97 12.21 -10.83
CA SER A 180 12.44 10.88 -11.26
C SER A 180 13.30 10.17 -10.20
N GLN A 181 13.93 10.92 -9.29
CA GLN A 181 14.71 10.34 -8.18
C GLN A 181 13.85 10.00 -6.95
N VAL A 182 12.67 10.60 -6.80
CA VAL A 182 11.79 10.40 -5.63
C VAL A 182 10.81 9.26 -5.83
N THR A 183 10.45 8.91 -7.07
CA THR A 183 9.65 7.71 -7.38
C THR A 183 10.38 6.40 -7.04
N GLY A 184 11.72 6.42 -6.91
CA GLY A 184 12.50 5.27 -6.44
C GLY A 184 12.30 4.89 -4.96
N ILE A 185 11.57 5.69 -4.17
CA ILE A 185 11.38 5.46 -2.72
C ILE A 185 10.12 4.61 -2.42
N PHE A 186 9.27 4.37 -3.43
CA PHE A 186 8.20 3.38 -3.36
C PHE A 186 8.50 2.25 -4.33
N GLU A 187 9.60 1.54 -4.06
CA GLU A 187 10.06 0.36 -4.79
C GLU A 187 9.02 -0.77 -4.63
N THR A 188 7.93 -0.66 -5.38
CA THR A 188 7.26 -1.85 -5.90
C THR A 188 8.31 -2.55 -6.73
N LYS A 189 8.70 -3.75 -6.32
CA LYS A 189 9.67 -4.55 -7.07
C LYS A 189 9.16 -4.65 -8.50
N LEU A 190 9.87 -4.08 -9.46
CA LEU A 190 9.50 -4.13 -10.86
C LEU A 190 10.19 -5.33 -11.50
N ASN A 191 9.41 -6.19 -12.14
CA ASN A 191 9.94 -7.32 -12.89
C ASN A 191 10.08 -6.93 -14.37
N PRO A 192 11.23 -7.22 -15.01
CA PRO A 192 11.38 -6.97 -16.44
C PRO A 192 10.48 -7.91 -17.24
N VAL A 193 9.78 -7.34 -18.22
CA VAL A 193 8.92 -8.05 -19.16
C VAL A 193 9.63 -8.12 -20.51
N ARG A 194 9.83 -9.33 -21.02
CA ARG A 194 10.41 -9.55 -22.35
C ARG A 194 9.30 -9.90 -23.34
N PRO A 195 9.17 -9.17 -24.46
CA PRO A 195 8.23 -9.56 -25.51
C PRO A 195 8.68 -10.89 -26.14
N SER A 196 7.73 -11.78 -26.37
CA SER A 196 7.94 -13.03 -27.11
C SER A 196 8.19 -12.78 -28.60
N LYS A 197 7.68 -11.66 -29.12
CA LYS A 197 7.82 -11.27 -30.53
C LYS A 197 7.72 -9.75 -30.66
N VAL A 198 8.57 -9.19 -31.53
CA VAL A 198 8.50 -7.79 -31.95
C VAL A 198 8.44 -7.73 -33.47
N THR A 199 7.47 -7.01 -34.02
CA THR A 199 7.34 -6.76 -35.46
C THR A 199 7.18 -5.28 -35.74
N ALA A 200 7.58 -4.83 -36.93
CA ALA A 200 7.37 -3.46 -37.38
C ALA A 200 6.61 -3.44 -38.71
N ASN A 201 5.75 -2.45 -38.92
CA ASN A 201 5.11 -2.24 -40.24
C ASN A 201 6.10 -1.68 -41.28
N ALA A 202 7.14 -0.98 -40.81
CA ALA A 202 8.18 -0.37 -41.60
C ALA A 202 9.53 -0.54 -40.89
N GLN A 203 10.57 -0.79 -41.67
CA GLN A 203 11.94 -0.91 -41.16
C GLN A 203 12.96 -0.61 -42.25
N SER A 204 14.06 0.04 -41.88
CA SER A 204 15.18 0.35 -42.77
C SER A 204 16.13 -0.86 -42.86
N PRO A 205 16.85 -1.03 -43.99
CA PRO A 205 17.78 -2.14 -44.16
C PRO A 205 18.81 -2.20 -43.02
N GLY A 206 18.98 -3.39 -42.42
CA GLY A 206 19.91 -3.59 -41.30
C GLY A 206 19.39 -3.16 -39.92
N HIS A 207 18.21 -2.53 -39.85
CA HIS A 207 17.63 -1.99 -38.62
C HIS A 207 16.20 -2.52 -38.34
N PRO A 208 16.01 -3.85 -38.26
CA PRO A 208 14.69 -4.46 -38.07
C PRO A 208 14.09 -4.18 -36.68
N GLY A 209 12.76 -4.32 -36.56
CA GLY A 209 12.00 -3.98 -35.35
C GLY A 209 12.45 -4.70 -34.07
N ASN A 210 12.98 -5.92 -34.19
CA ASN A 210 13.43 -6.70 -33.03
C ASN A 210 14.66 -6.11 -32.31
N LEU A 211 15.42 -5.22 -32.96
CA LEU A 211 16.56 -4.55 -32.34
C LEU A 211 16.14 -3.57 -31.24
N VAL A 212 14.87 -3.19 -31.15
CA VAL A 212 14.37 -2.31 -30.08
C VAL A 212 14.25 -3.03 -28.72
N SER A 213 14.45 -4.34 -28.66
CA SER A 213 14.29 -5.14 -27.43
C SER A 213 15.36 -6.23 -27.33
N ASP A 214 16.51 -6.02 -27.96
CA ASP A 214 17.61 -6.98 -27.98
C ASP A 214 18.56 -6.81 -26.78
N ASN A 215 18.26 -5.86 -25.88
CA ASN A 215 19.06 -5.53 -24.71
C ASN A 215 20.45 -4.96 -25.05
N ALA A 216 20.63 -4.44 -26.27
CA ALA A 216 21.84 -3.76 -26.71
C ALA A 216 21.53 -2.30 -27.07
N LYS A 217 22.35 -1.38 -26.56
CA LYS A 217 22.11 0.07 -26.68
C LYS A 217 22.77 0.69 -27.91
N ASN A 218 23.59 -0.09 -28.61
CA ASN A 218 24.34 0.33 -29.79
C ASN A 218 23.70 -0.20 -31.10
N THR A 219 22.72 -1.10 -31.00
CA THR A 219 21.80 -1.47 -32.06
C THR A 219 20.56 -0.59 -31.97
N PHE A 220 19.79 -0.53 -33.06
CA PHE A 220 18.56 0.24 -33.09
C PHE A 220 17.64 -0.24 -34.19
N TRP A 221 16.34 -0.15 -33.95
CA TRP A 221 15.35 -0.15 -35.01
C TRP A 221 15.32 1.22 -35.67
N ALA A 222 15.15 1.24 -36.99
CA ALA A 222 14.90 2.45 -37.75
C ALA A 222 13.82 2.20 -38.80
N ALA A 223 13.05 3.23 -39.12
CA ALA A 223 12.07 3.21 -40.18
C ALA A 223 11.93 4.60 -40.81
N THR A 224 11.54 4.64 -42.08
CA THR A 224 11.19 5.91 -42.73
C THR A 224 10.09 6.63 -41.96
N ALA A 225 10.26 7.94 -41.74
CA ALA A 225 9.23 8.79 -41.16
C ALA A 225 8.10 9.15 -42.15
N GLN A 226 8.10 8.57 -43.36
CA GLN A 226 7.04 8.74 -44.35
C GLN A 226 5.86 7.84 -44.00
N GLY A 227 4.93 8.38 -43.22
CA GLY A 227 3.79 7.66 -42.66
C GLY A 227 3.88 7.58 -41.14
N GLU A 228 3.18 6.60 -40.56
CA GLU A 228 3.19 6.33 -39.12
C GLU A 228 3.85 4.96 -38.89
N PRO A 229 5.15 4.94 -38.56
CA PRO A 229 5.83 3.71 -38.16
C PRO A 229 5.21 3.12 -36.88
N VAL A 230 4.99 1.81 -36.89
CA VAL A 230 4.37 1.06 -35.80
C VAL A 230 5.23 -0.14 -35.45
N LEU A 231 5.55 -0.26 -34.16
CA LEU A 231 6.12 -1.46 -33.55
C LEU A 231 5.05 -2.22 -32.79
N VAL A 232 4.99 -3.53 -32.94
CA VAL A 232 4.05 -4.39 -32.22
C VAL A 232 4.84 -5.35 -31.33
N PHE A 233 4.64 -5.22 -30.03
CA PHE A 233 5.21 -6.09 -29.01
C PHE A 233 4.15 -7.10 -28.59
N THR A 234 4.48 -8.39 -28.65
CA THR A 234 3.60 -9.49 -28.22
C THR A 234 4.18 -10.17 -27.00
N PHE A 235 3.35 -10.42 -25.99
CA PHE A 235 3.74 -11.07 -24.74
C PHE A 235 3.23 -12.52 -24.72
N ASP A 236 3.95 -13.40 -24.03
CA ASP A 236 3.59 -14.81 -23.85
C ASP A 236 2.54 -15.03 -22.76
N HIS A 237 2.25 -14.00 -21.97
CA HIS A 237 1.21 -13.94 -20.95
C HIS A 237 0.56 -12.55 -20.91
N PRO A 238 -0.63 -12.39 -20.29
CA PRO A 238 -1.18 -11.06 -20.01
C PRO A 238 -0.29 -10.31 -19.01
N VAL A 239 0.11 -9.09 -19.34
CA VAL A 239 1.02 -8.26 -18.55
C VAL A 239 0.30 -7.05 -17.93
N ASP A 240 0.91 -6.44 -16.91
CA ASP A 240 0.47 -5.16 -16.32
C ASP A 240 1.65 -4.20 -16.22
N LEU A 241 2.02 -3.63 -17.37
CA LEU A 241 3.17 -2.74 -17.52
C LEU A 241 3.02 -1.48 -16.66
N ARG A 242 4.06 -1.19 -15.87
CA ARG A 242 4.15 -0.03 -14.98
C ARG A 242 5.19 0.99 -15.41
N LYS A 243 6.21 0.55 -16.14
CA LYS A 243 7.32 1.40 -16.56
C LYS A 243 7.91 0.91 -17.88
N ALA A 244 8.34 1.86 -18.70
CA ALA A 244 9.30 1.63 -19.76
C ALA A 244 10.60 2.40 -19.51
N ILE A 245 11.72 1.82 -19.88
CA ILE A 245 12.99 2.54 -20.06
C ILE A 245 13.24 2.63 -21.56
N VAL A 246 13.36 3.86 -22.07
CA VAL A 246 13.50 4.11 -23.52
C VAL A 246 14.82 4.79 -23.81
N HIS A 247 15.53 4.26 -24.80
CA HIS A 247 16.68 4.86 -25.44
C HIS A 247 16.31 5.32 -26.85
N SER A 248 16.14 6.62 -27.02
CA SER A 248 15.71 7.23 -28.29
C SER A 248 16.85 7.45 -29.27
N GLY A 249 16.54 7.40 -30.56
CA GLY A 249 17.48 7.70 -31.63
C GLY A 249 18.40 6.54 -31.98
N ASN A 250 19.46 6.88 -32.72
CA ASN A 250 20.53 5.96 -33.07
C ASN A 250 21.57 5.92 -31.93
N GLY A 251 21.80 4.74 -31.37
CA GLY A 251 22.66 4.56 -30.19
C GLY A 251 24.13 4.90 -30.40
N ALA A 252 24.63 4.86 -31.64
CA ALA A 252 26.01 5.24 -31.96
C ALA A 252 26.15 6.72 -32.33
N ASN A 253 25.13 7.30 -32.97
CA ASN A 253 25.08 8.71 -33.33
C ASN A 253 23.66 9.25 -33.17
N PHE A 254 23.38 9.78 -31.98
CA PHE A 254 22.05 10.22 -31.55
C PHE A 254 21.33 11.13 -32.56
N GLN A 255 22.07 12.01 -33.25
CA GLN A 255 21.50 12.96 -34.20
C GLN A 255 21.39 12.42 -35.64
N ALA A 256 21.88 11.22 -35.96
CA ALA A 256 21.85 10.67 -37.32
C ALA A 256 20.43 10.32 -37.84
N ALA A 257 19.45 10.28 -36.95
CA ALA A 257 18.06 9.95 -37.27
C ALA A 257 17.10 10.86 -36.49
N HIS A 258 15.85 10.96 -36.94
CA HIS A 258 14.77 11.51 -36.13
C HIS A 258 14.62 10.69 -34.83
N ARG A 259 14.23 11.36 -33.74
CA ARG A 259 13.91 10.70 -32.47
C ARG A 259 12.41 10.78 -32.24
N PRO A 260 11.78 9.76 -31.64
CA PRO A 260 10.39 9.88 -31.23
C PRO A 260 10.24 10.96 -30.16
N LYS A 261 9.25 11.83 -30.34
CA LYS A 261 8.78 12.79 -29.34
C LYS A 261 7.56 12.26 -28.61
N THR A 262 6.67 11.59 -29.32
CA THR A 262 5.44 11.02 -28.77
C THR A 262 5.24 9.65 -29.38
N LEU A 263 5.04 8.67 -28.52
CA LEU A 263 4.71 7.29 -28.86
C LEU A 263 3.31 7.01 -28.33
N HIS A 264 2.37 6.76 -29.24
CA HIS A 264 1.01 6.41 -28.90
C HIS A 264 0.90 4.89 -28.75
N LEU A 265 0.66 4.42 -27.53
CA LEU A 265 0.52 3.00 -27.24
C LEU A 265 -0.94 2.61 -27.32
N VAL A 266 -1.24 1.55 -28.06
CA VAL A 266 -2.55 0.91 -28.15
C VAL A 266 -2.41 -0.52 -27.63
N PHE A 267 -3.02 -0.80 -26.47
CA PHE A 267 -3.00 -2.12 -25.87
C PHE A 267 -4.05 -3.03 -26.51
N SER A 268 -3.84 -4.35 -26.49
CA SER A 268 -4.83 -5.32 -26.98
C SER A 268 -6.18 -5.28 -26.23
N THR A 269 -6.21 -4.66 -25.04
CA THR A 269 -7.43 -4.37 -24.28
C THR A 269 -8.26 -3.22 -24.86
N GLY A 270 -7.76 -2.53 -25.89
CA GLY A 270 -8.37 -1.36 -26.52
C GLY A 270 -8.09 -0.05 -25.80
N LYS A 271 -7.39 -0.07 -24.66
CA LYS A 271 -6.96 1.15 -23.97
C LYS A 271 -5.70 1.72 -24.60
N THR A 272 -5.48 3.01 -24.38
CA THR A 272 -4.35 3.74 -24.94
C THR A 272 -3.55 4.50 -23.89
N TYR A 273 -2.31 4.84 -24.23
CA TYR A 273 -1.42 5.64 -23.41
C TYR A 273 -0.43 6.43 -24.28
N ASP A 274 -0.27 7.73 -24.03
CA ASP A 274 0.69 8.56 -24.76
C ASP A 274 1.99 8.71 -23.96
N MET A 275 3.06 8.12 -24.47
CA MET A 275 4.40 8.25 -23.94
C MET A 275 5.11 9.44 -24.59
N VAL A 276 5.39 10.48 -23.81
CA VAL A 276 6.12 11.68 -24.27
C VAL A 276 7.59 11.57 -23.89
N LEU A 277 8.46 11.73 -24.88
CA LEU A 277 9.92 11.58 -24.76
C LEU A 277 10.64 12.91 -24.95
N ALA A 278 11.64 13.15 -24.10
CA ALA A 278 12.59 14.23 -24.25
C ALA A 278 13.60 13.94 -25.37
N ASP A 279 14.16 14.99 -25.97
CA ASP A 279 15.21 14.87 -26.98
C ASP A 279 16.58 14.72 -26.29
N THR A 280 16.87 13.53 -25.75
CA THR A 280 18.12 13.19 -25.06
C THR A 280 18.61 11.79 -25.43
N PRO A 281 19.95 11.56 -25.52
CA PRO A 281 20.53 10.22 -25.70
C PRO A 281 20.46 9.35 -24.43
N ASP A 282 20.20 9.97 -23.28
CA ASP A 282 20.15 9.27 -21.99
C ASP A 282 18.91 8.37 -21.87
N ALA A 283 18.99 7.37 -20.99
CA ALA A 283 17.85 6.51 -20.66
C ALA A 283 16.70 7.34 -20.07
N GLN A 284 15.48 7.11 -20.54
CA GLN A 284 14.27 7.77 -20.05
C GLN A 284 13.34 6.77 -19.39
N GLU A 285 13.08 6.94 -18.11
CA GLU A 285 12.10 6.14 -17.38
C GLU A 285 10.71 6.78 -17.48
N ILE A 286 9.80 6.13 -18.19
CA ILE A 286 8.44 6.61 -18.41
C ILE A 286 7.46 5.67 -17.70
N PRO A 287 6.58 6.17 -16.81
CA PRO A 287 5.50 5.35 -16.28
C PRO A 287 4.58 4.90 -17.41
N ILE A 288 4.01 3.71 -17.27
CA ILE A 288 2.97 3.20 -18.18
C ILE A 288 1.70 2.98 -17.37
N GLU A 289 0.58 3.39 -17.95
CA GLU A 289 -0.75 3.17 -17.40
C GLU A 289 -1.60 2.42 -18.43
N ASN A 290 -2.78 1.95 -17.99
CA ASN A 290 -3.80 1.32 -18.85
C ASN A 290 -3.42 -0.01 -19.53
N SER A 291 -2.33 -0.64 -19.11
CA SER A 291 -1.79 -1.88 -19.67
C SER A 291 -2.35 -3.16 -19.05
N ALA A 292 -3.10 -3.08 -17.93
CA ALA A 292 -3.54 -4.24 -17.16
C ALA A 292 -4.25 -5.31 -18.01
N GLY A 293 -3.63 -6.50 -18.09
CA GLY A 293 -4.15 -7.64 -18.85
C GLY A 293 -3.84 -7.60 -20.35
N ALA A 294 -2.97 -6.71 -20.81
CA ALA A 294 -2.59 -6.63 -22.21
C ALA A 294 -1.72 -7.83 -22.62
N THR A 295 -1.99 -8.38 -23.80
CA THR A 295 -1.21 -9.45 -24.43
C THR A 295 -0.35 -8.95 -25.58
N SER A 296 -0.66 -7.75 -26.08
CA SER A 296 0.19 -7.03 -27.02
C SER A 296 0.04 -5.52 -26.83
N VAL A 297 1.04 -4.78 -27.28
CA VAL A 297 0.99 -3.33 -27.41
C VAL A 297 1.49 -2.93 -28.79
N GLU A 298 0.69 -2.14 -29.49
CA GLU A 298 1.11 -1.42 -30.70
C GLU A 298 1.64 -0.06 -30.27
N LEU A 299 2.83 0.29 -30.74
CA LEU A 299 3.54 1.50 -30.43
C LEU A 299 3.67 2.31 -31.71
N HIS A 300 2.88 3.35 -31.81
CA HIS A 300 2.77 4.22 -32.98
C HIS A 300 3.63 5.46 -32.80
N VAL A 301 4.48 5.76 -33.78
CA VAL A 301 5.33 6.97 -33.76
C VAL A 301 4.56 8.16 -34.31
N VAL A 302 3.87 8.90 -33.43
CA VAL A 302 2.99 10.02 -33.81
C VAL A 302 3.66 11.39 -33.79
N GLY A 303 4.80 11.52 -33.11
CA GLY A 303 5.52 12.78 -32.99
C GLY A 303 7.03 12.58 -33.06
N LEU A 304 7.74 13.54 -33.66
CA LEU A 304 9.18 13.47 -33.89
C LEU A 304 9.92 14.72 -33.38
N HIS A 305 11.10 14.50 -32.82
CA HIS A 305 12.17 15.47 -32.83
C HIS A 305 12.97 15.24 -34.12
N ARG A 306 13.07 16.27 -34.97
CA ARG A 306 13.66 16.13 -36.30
C ARG A 306 15.19 16.17 -36.25
N SER A 307 15.81 15.39 -37.12
CA SER A 307 17.25 15.41 -37.40
C SER A 307 17.50 16.20 -38.69
N LEU A 308 18.70 16.75 -38.81
CA LEU A 308 19.22 17.35 -40.03
C LEU A 308 20.01 16.37 -40.89
N ASP A 309 20.42 15.24 -40.32
CA ASP A 309 21.37 14.29 -40.92
C ASP A 309 20.70 13.03 -41.48
N GLY A 310 19.44 12.78 -41.11
CA GLY A 310 18.68 11.62 -41.57
C GLY A 310 17.16 11.83 -41.55
N MET A 311 16.48 11.05 -42.40
CA MET A 311 15.02 11.11 -42.61
C MET A 311 14.25 9.97 -41.91
N ASP A 312 14.98 8.97 -41.43
CA ASP A 312 14.40 7.85 -40.68
C ASP A 312 14.20 8.25 -39.22
N VAL A 313 13.22 7.65 -38.54
CA VAL A 313 13.13 7.64 -37.09
C VAL A 313 13.85 6.41 -36.54
N ALA A 314 14.55 6.58 -35.43
CA ALA A 314 15.25 5.49 -34.76
C ALA A 314 14.91 5.39 -33.26
N ILE A 315 14.90 4.16 -32.76
CA ILE A 315 14.79 3.82 -31.34
C ILE A 315 15.81 2.73 -31.06
N SER A 316 16.70 2.95 -30.10
CA SER A 316 17.78 2.02 -29.77
C SER A 316 17.27 0.86 -28.93
N GLU A 317 16.56 1.14 -27.84
CA GLU A 317 16.09 0.10 -26.92
C GLU A 317 14.82 0.57 -26.18
N ILE A 318 13.91 -0.37 -25.93
CA ILE A 318 12.74 -0.24 -25.06
C ILE A 318 12.73 -1.45 -24.12
N GLU A 319 12.91 -1.18 -22.84
CA GLU A 319 12.79 -2.15 -21.76
C GLU A 319 11.45 -1.95 -21.05
N LEU A 320 10.66 -3.02 -20.90
CA LEU A 320 9.33 -2.97 -20.28
C LEU A 320 9.36 -3.62 -18.90
N PHE A 321 8.58 -3.10 -17.97
CA PHE A 321 8.53 -3.61 -16.60
C PHE A 321 7.09 -3.64 -16.09
N GLU A 322 6.77 -4.67 -15.32
CA GLU A 322 5.49 -4.84 -14.62
C GLU A 322 5.65 -4.87 -13.10
N ALA A 323 4.53 -4.78 -12.39
CA ALA A 323 4.52 -4.95 -10.94
C ALA A 323 4.88 -6.40 -10.57
N GLY A 324 5.82 -6.59 -9.63
CA GLY A 324 6.28 -7.89 -9.17
C GLY A 324 5.75 -8.37 -7.83
#